data_AF-A0A1B6DWB0-F1
#
_entry.id   AF-A0A1B6DWB0-F1
#
_cell.length_a   1.000
_cell.length_b   1.000
_cell.length_c   1.000
_cell.angle_alpha   90.00
_cell.angle_beta   90.00
_cell.angle_gamma   90.00
#
_symmetry.space_group_name_H-M   'P 1'
#
loop_
_entity.id
_entity.type
_entity.pdbx_description
1 polymer ?
#
loop_
_entity_poly.entity_id
_entity_poly.type
_entity_poly.pdbx_seq_one_letter_code
_entity_poly.pdbx_strand_id
1 'polypeptide(L)'
;KKAMSDLVICKLSDCSSSVVGGKEIILLCEKVAKEDISVRLFEKKNGEIVWEGYGDFTPTQVHKQVAIAFKTPRYKSIEVENAVQVFIQLKRPSDGAESDPLPFTLTSLESEPGYSKRKKKEQIRRL
;
A
#
# COMPACT_ATOMS: atom_id res chain seq x y z
N LYS A 1 5.71 31.63 -1.16
CA LYS A 1 5.56 30.23 -0.71
C LYS A 1 4.16 29.78 -1.14
N LYS A 2 4.02 28.97 -2.19
CA LYS A 2 2.69 28.50 -2.62
C LYS A 2 2.22 27.51 -1.55
N ALA A 3 1.08 27.77 -0.89
CA ALA A 3 0.50 26.80 0.02
C ALA A 3 0.24 25.51 -0.78
N MET A 4 0.86 24.41 -0.37
CA MET A 4 0.60 23.12 -0.99
C MET A 4 -0.66 22.53 -0.36
N SER A 5 -1.48 21.86 -1.17
CA SER A 5 -2.71 21.20 -0.70
C SER A 5 -2.38 20.15 0.35
N ASP A 6 -3.25 20.01 1.34
CA ASP A 6 -3.24 18.90 2.27
C ASP A 6 -3.42 17.58 1.51
N LEU A 7 -2.78 16.52 2.00
CA LEU A 7 -2.90 15.20 1.40
C LEU A 7 -4.12 14.50 2.01
N VAL A 8 -5.06 14.08 1.16
CA VAL A 8 -6.29 13.41 1.61
C VAL A 8 -6.56 12.19 0.75
N ILE A 9 -6.80 11.04 1.38
CA ILE A 9 -7.33 9.84 0.73
C ILE A 9 -8.85 9.88 0.84
N CYS A 10 -9.54 9.87 -0.30
CA CYS A 10 -11.00 9.89 -0.35
C CYS A 10 -11.60 8.48 -0.35
N LYS A 11 -10.98 7.55 -1.09
CA LYS A 11 -11.46 6.16 -1.22
C LYS A 11 -10.38 5.22 -1.75
N LEU A 12 -10.49 3.95 -1.40
CA LEU A 12 -9.70 2.85 -1.96
C LEU A 12 -10.62 1.88 -2.69
N SER A 13 -10.15 1.27 -3.79
CA SER A 13 -10.85 0.16 -4.44
C SER A 13 -10.96 -1.05 -3.52
N ASP A 14 -9.90 -1.29 -2.73
CA ASP A 14 -9.78 -2.39 -1.81
C ASP A 14 -9.01 -1.94 -0.56
N CYS A 15 -9.36 -2.50 0.60
CA CYS A 15 -8.68 -2.27 1.87
C CYS A 15 -7.84 -3.47 2.33
N SER A 16 -7.51 -4.40 1.42
CA SER A 16 -6.68 -5.55 1.74
C SER A 16 -5.88 -6.07 0.53
N SER A 17 -4.76 -6.74 0.83
CA SER A 17 -3.94 -7.46 -0.14
C SER A 17 -3.16 -8.59 0.51
N SER A 18 -2.76 -9.60 -0.26
CA SER A 18 -1.84 -10.64 0.22
C SER A 18 -0.48 -10.05 0.65
N VAL A 19 0.15 -10.67 1.66
CA VAL A 19 1.51 -10.37 2.13
C VAL A 19 2.60 -10.45 1.04
N VAL A 20 2.33 -11.12 -0.09
CA VAL A 20 3.26 -11.19 -1.22
C VAL A 20 3.43 -9.83 -1.92
N GLY A 21 2.44 -8.94 -1.82
CA GLY A 21 2.36 -7.69 -2.57
C GLY A 21 1.92 -7.90 -4.03
N GLY A 22 1.97 -6.83 -4.82
CA GLY A 22 1.71 -6.86 -6.25
C GLY A 22 0.23 -6.74 -6.65
N LYS A 23 -0.70 -6.69 -5.67
CA LYS A 23 -2.13 -6.43 -5.96
C LYS A 23 -2.27 -5.00 -6.48
N GLU A 24 -2.96 -4.82 -7.59
CA GLU A 24 -3.29 -3.50 -8.11
C GLU A 24 -4.43 -2.88 -7.27
N ILE A 25 -4.24 -1.62 -6.86
CA ILE A 25 -5.18 -0.84 -6.05
C ILE A 25 -5.38 0.51 -6.73
N ILE A 26 -6.63 0.97 -6.77
CA ILE A 26 -6.96 2.35 -7.15
C ILE A 26 -7.25 3.16 -5.90
N LEU A 27 -6.50 4.24 -5.70
CA LEU A 27 -6.66 5.20 -4.62
C LEU A 27 -7.20 6.52 -5.19
N LEU A 28 -8.34 6.98 -4.70
CA LEU A 28 -8.90 8.30 -5.00
C LEU A 28 -8.45 9.28 -3.92
N CYS A 29 -8.01 10.48 -4.32
CA CYS A 29 -7.44 11.48 -3.43
C CYS A 29 -7.76 12.91 -3.87
N GLU A 30 -7.50 13.86 -2.97
CA GLU A 30 -7.40 15.26 -3.36
C GLU A 30 -6.16 15.52 -4.25
N LYS A 31 -6.04 16.74 -4.76
CA LYS A 31 -5.06 17.07 -5.79
C LYS A 31 -3.62 16.88 -5.30
N VAL A 32 -2.89 15.96 -5.92
CA VAL A 32 -1.47 15.67 -5.64
C VAL A 32 -0.53 16.11 -6.76
N ALA A 33 0.75 16.29 -6.45
CA ALA A 33 1.80 16.45 -7.46
C ALA A 33 2.32 15.07 -7.87
N LYS A 34 2.11 14.67 -9.13
CA LYS A 34 2.45 13.31 -9.59
C LYS A 34 3.93 12.90 -9.48
N GLU A 35 4.84 13.87 -9.48
CA GLU A 35 6.29 13.66 -9.34
C GLU A 35 6.75 13.73 -7.87
N ASP A 36 5.84 14.04 -6.96
CA ASP A 36 6.14 14.33 -5.55
C ASP A 36 5.04 13.74 -4.65
N ILE A 37 4.75 12.45 -4.87
CA ILE A 37 3.76 11.70 -4.11
C ILE A 37 4.18 10.24 -4.00
N SER A 38 3.87 9.63 -2.88
CA SER A 38 4.08 8.20 -2.62
C SER A 38 2.89 7.64 -1.84
N VAL A 39 2.59 6.36 -2.06
CA VAL A 39 1.61 5.61 -1.27
C VAL A 39 2.39 4.74 -0.29
N ARG A 40 2.19 4.94 1.01
CA ARG A 40 2.91 4.25 2.08
C ARG A 40 1.96 3.28 2.77
N LEU A 41 2.37 2.01 2.89
CA LEU A 41 1.77 1.07 3.83
C LEU A 41 2.71 0.88 5.00
N PHE A 42 2.17 0.81 6.23
CA PHE A 42 3.00 0.62 7.42
C PHE A 42 2.27 -0.15 8.54
N GLU A 43 3.03 -0.93 9.29
CA GLU A 43 2.56 -1.64 10.48
C GLU A 43 3.01 -0.89 11.73
N LYS A 44 2.10 -0.70 12.69
CA LYS A 44 2.42 -0.15 14.01
C LYS A 44 2.27 -1.22 15.09
N LYS A 45 3.24 -1.30 16.00
CA LYS A 45 3.15 -2.05 17.27
C LYS A 45 3.58 -1.15 18.41
N ASN A 46 2.77 -1.07 19.46
CA ASN A 46 3.04 -0.22 20.63
C ASN A 46 3.36 1.25 20.28
N GLY A 47 2.70 1.77 19.23
CA GLY A 47 2.93 3.15 18.74
C GLY A 47 4.10 3.31 17.77
N GLU A 48 4.98 2.31 17.66
CA GLU A 48 6.16 2.36 16.80
C GLU A 48 5.91 1.70 15.44
N ILE A 49 6.49 2.28 14.38
CA ILE A 49 6.45 1.69 13.04
C ILE A 49 7.47 0.58 12.97
N VAL A 50 7.00 -0.67 12.86
CA VAL A 50 7.86 -1.88 12.81
C VAL A 50 8.05 -2.41 11.39
N TRP A 51 7.34 -1.82 10.43
CA TRP A 51 7.49 -2.09 9.00
C TRP A 51 6.85 -0.96 8.21
N GLU A 52 7.47 -0.62 7.08
CA GLU A 52 6.85 0.20 6.05
C GLU A 52 7.24 -0.33 4.66
N GLY A 53 6.36 -0.09 3.70
CA GLY A 53 6.58 -0.37 2.29
C GLY A 53 5.87 0.67 1.43
N TYR A 54 6.39 0.90 0.23
CA TYR A 54 5.85 1.88 -0.70
C TYR A 54 5.20 1.20 -1.89
N GLY A 55 4.02 1.68 -2.26
CA GLY A 55 3.32 1.24 -3.46
C GLY A 55 4.16 1.51 -4.70
N ASP A 56 4.19 0.54 -5.61
CA ASP A 56 4.92 0.65 -6.87
C ASP A 56 4.00 1.26 -7.95
N PHE A 57 4.40 2.43 -8.44
CA PHE A 57 3.77 3.13 -9.54
C PHE A 57 4.71 4.18 -10.14
N THR A 58 4.40 4.61 -11.34
CA THR A 58 5.10 5.68 -12.05
C THR A 58 4.21 6.93 -12.17
N PRO A 59 4.76 8.11 -12.46
CA PRO A 59 3.96 9.34 -12.58
C PRO A 59 2.83 9.29 -13.62
N THR A 60 2.94 8.41 -14.62
CA THR A 60 1.88 8.18 -15.63
C THR A 60 0.65 7.47 -15.07
N GLN A 61 0.81 6.76 -13.95
CA GLN A 61 -0.28 6.07 -13.24
C GLN A 61 -0.99 6.97 -12.22
N VAL A 62 -0.56 8.23 -12.08
CA VAL A 62 -1.29 9.27 -11.36
C VAL A 62 -2.28 9.93 -12.32
N HIS A 63 -3.53 9.46 -12.28
CA HIS A 63 -4.59 9.93 -13.17
C HIS A 63 -5.09 11.31 -12.76
N LYS A 64 -4.81 12.31 -13.62
CA LYS A 64 -5.32 13.69 -13.49
C LYS A 64 -5.08 14.32 -12.10
N GLN A 65 -4.01 13.90 -11.43
CA GLN A 65 -3.64 14.37 -10.08
C GLN A 65 -4.64 14.04 -8.97
N VAL A 66 -5.64 13.19 -9.20
CA VAL A 66 -6.73 12.92 -8.24
C VAL A 66 -6.98 11.43 -8.00
N ALA A 67 -6.26 10.56 -8.72
CA ALA A 67 -6.25 9.13 -8.48
C ALA A 67 -4.88 8.53 -8.76
N ILE A 68 -4.54 7.45 -8.07
CA ILE A 68 -3.29 6.72 -8.22
C ILE A 68 -3.62 5.24 -8.39
N ALA A 69 -3.16 4.65 -9.50
CA ALA A 69 -3.10 3.19 -9.65
C ALA A 69 -1.71 2.72 -9.23
N PHE A 70 -1.63 1.84 -8.23
CA PHE A 70 -0.36 1.32 -7.73
C PHE A 70 -0.45 -0.16 -7.39
N LYS A 71 0.71 -0.81 -7.32
CA LYS A 71 0.84 -2.18 -6.82
C LYS A 71 1.27 -2.19 -5.37
N THR A 72 0.61 -2.99 -4.54
CA THR A 72 0.94 -3.06 -3.11
C THR A 72 2.38 -3.55 -2.88
N PRO A 73 3.11 -2.99 -1.89
CA PRO A 73 4.42 -3.49 -1.53
C PRO A 73 4.35 -4.91 -0.96
N ARG A 74 5.44 -5.65 -1.08
CA ARG A 74 5.62 -6.92 -0.36
C ARG A 74 5.79 -6.67 1.14
N TYR A 75 5.15 -7.50 1.95
CA TYR A 75 5.35 -7.50 3.40
C TYR A 75 6.66 -8.19 3.80
N LYS A 76 7.21 -7.85 4.98
CA LYS A 76 8.50 -8.37 5.47
C LYS A 76 8.60 -9.90 5.55
N SER A 77 7.48 -10.60 5.74
CA SER A 77 7.42 -12.06 5.72
C SER A 77 6.18 -12.55 4.99
N ILE A 78 6.32 -13.61 4.21
CA ILE A 78 5.20 -14.29 3.54
C ILE A 78 4.59 -15.40 4.41
N GLU A 79 5.27 -15.77 5.50
CA GLU A 79 4.87 -16.83 6.43
C GLU A 79 4.03 -16.25 7.57
N VAL A 80 2.92 -15.61 7.21
CA VAL A 80 1.98 -15.08 8.20
C VAL A 80 0.77 -16.00 8.28
N GLU A 81 0.45 -16.46 9.49
CA GLU A 81 -0.71 -17.32 9.75
C GLU A 81 -2.01 -16.50 9.81
N ASN A 82 -1.96 -15.36 10.49
CA ASN A 82 -3.10 -14.48 10.73
C ASN A 82 -3.03 -13.21 9.88
N ALA A 83 -4.18 -12.57 9.68
CA ALA A 83 -4.21 -11.25 9.05
C ALA A 83 -3.40 -10.22 9.86
N VAL A 84 -2.64 -9.37 9.17
CA VAL A 84 -1.87 -8.28 9.79
C VAL A 84 -2.60 -6.97 9.56
N GLN A 85 -2.94 -6.28 10.65
CA GLN A 85 -3.45 -4.92 10.57
C GLN A 85 -2.28 -3.97 10.23
N VAL A 86 -2.41 -3.27 9.11
CA VAL A 86 -1.51 -2.19 8.71
C VAL A 86 -2.33 -0.93 8.44
N PHE A 87 -1.67 0.13 8.01
CA PHE A 87 -2.28 1.38 7.60
C PHE A 87 -1.76 1.79 6.23
N ILE A 88 -2.56 2.55 5.50
CA ILE A 88 -2.19 3.16 4.22
C ILE A 88 -2.34 4.68 4.33
N GLN A 89 -1.40 5.41 3.73
CA GLN A 89 -1.31 6.87 3.82
C GLN A 89 -0.66 7.43 2.55
N LEU A 90 -0.99 8.65 2.17
CA LEU A 90 -0.22 9.41 1.20
C LEU A 90 0.94 10.11 1.90
N LYS A 91 2.10 10.15 1.25
CA LYS A 91 3.29 10.86 1.72
C LYS A 91 3.88 11.68 0.59
N ARG A 92 4.19 12.95 0.84
CA ARG A 92 4.90 13.84 -0.09
C ARG A 92 6.39 13.84 0.26
N PRO A 93 7.27 13.31 -0.62
CA PRO A 93 8.69 13.20 -0.32
C PRO A 93 9.40 14.55 -0.10
N SER A 94 9.00 15.61 -0.79
CA SER A 94 9.69 16.91 -0.75
C SER A 94 9.66 17.62 0.61
N ASP A 95 8.58 17.43 1.38
CA ASP A 95 8.37 18.11 2.67
C ASP A 95 8.01 17.17 3.82
N GLY A 96 7.83 15.88 3.53
CA GLY A 96 7.47 14.87 4.51
C GLY A 96 6.01 14.96 4.98
N ALA A 97 5.16 15.77 4.34
CA ALA A 97 3.74 15.85 4.67
C ALA A 97 3.07 14.48 4.43
N GLU A 98 2.14 14.13 5.30
CA GLU A 98 1.42 12.87 5.24
C GLU A 98 -0.10 13.11 5.38
N SER A 99 -0.94 12.29 4.75
CA SER A 99 -2.40 12.31 4.97
C SER A 99 -2.78 11.71 6.33
N ASP A 100 -4.05 11.73 6.72
CA ASP A 100 -4.48 10.79 7.77
C ASP A 100 -4.31 9.33 7.30
N PRO A 101 -3.90 8.40 8.20
CA PRO A 101 -3.78 6.99 7.85
C PRO A 101 -5.15 6.31 7.84
N LEU A 102 -5.38 5.44 6.85
CA LEU A 102 -6.56 4.58 6.77
C LEU A 102 -6.21 3.12 7.12
N PRO A 103 -7.11 2.37 7.77
CA PRO A 103 -6.89 0.94 8.03
C PRO A 103 -6.76 0.13 6.73
N PHE A 104 -5.81 -0.80 6.70
CA PHE A 104 -5.61 -1.75 5.60
C PHE A 104 -5.17 -3.11 6.16
N THR A 105 -5.53 -4.21 5.50
CA THR A 105 -5.27 -5.56 6.01
C THR A 105 -4.36 -6.35 5.07
N LEU A 106 -3.25 -6.86 5.59
CA LEU A 106 -2.44 -7.84 4.87
C LEU A 106 -2.89 -9.25 5.20
N THR A 107 -3.30 -9.99 4.16
CA THR A 107 -3.83 -11.34 4.30
C THR A 107 -2.76 -12.39 4.05
N SER A 108 -2.92 -13.56 4.67
CA SER A 108 -2.01 -14.68 4.40
C SER A 108 -2.16 -15.13 2.96
N LEU A 109 -1.12 -15.80 2.46
CA LEU A 109 -1.17 -16.49 1.16
C LEU A 109 -2.37 -17.46 1.07
N GLU A 110 -2.79 -18.04 2.18
CA GLU A 110 -3.78 -19.13 2.21
C GLU A 110 -5.22 -18.65 2.09
N SER A 111 -5.45 -17.39 2.43
CA SER A 111 -6.76 -16.74 2.33
C SER A 111 -7.14 -16.27 0.91
N GLU A 112 -6.26 -16.43 -0.08
CA GLU A 112 -6.56 -16.07 -1.47
C GLU A 112 -7.51 -17.09 -2.14
N PRO A 113 -8.58 -16.65 -2.84
CA PRO A 113 -9.46 -17.55 -3.59
C PRO A 113 -8.69 -18.35 -4.64
N GLY A 114 -8.79 -19.69 -4.61
CA GLY A 114 -8.05 -20.57 -5.53
C GLY A 114 -6.62 -20.92 -5.08
N TYR A 115 -6.27 -20.62 -3.82
CA TYR A 115 -5.02 -21.06 -3.21
C TYR A 115 -4.93 -22.59 -3.14
N SER A 116 -3.74 -23.13 -3.42
CA SER A 116 -3.43 -24.56 -3.29
C SER A 116 -2.06 -24.74 -2.68
N LYS A 117 -1.91 -25.67 -1.73
CA LYS A 117 -0.64 -25.96 -1.02
C LYS A 117 0.54 -26.25 -1.97
N ARG A 118 0.28 -26.76 -3.20
CA ARG A 118 1.28 -26.95 -4.25
C ARG A 118 1.85 -25.61 -4.77
N LYS A 119 0.99 -24.61 -5.01
CA LYS A 119 1.39 -23.27 -5.48
C LYS A 119 2.25 -22.55 -4.43
N LYS A 120 1.99 -22.74 -3.13
CA LYS A 120 2.84 -22.22 -2.04
C LYS A 120 4.30 -22.68 -2.19
N LYS A 121 4.52 -23.98 -2.34
CA LYS A 121 5.88 -24.55 -2.49
C LYS A 121 6.59 -24.04 -3.74
N GLU A 122 5.87 -23.87 -4.84
CA GLU A 122 6.44 -23.38 -6.09
C GLU A 122 6.76 -21.88 -6.03
N GLN A 123 5.91 -21.09 -5.39
CA GLN A 123 6.10 -19.64 -5.25
C GLN A 123 7.18 -19.31 -4.22
N ILE A 124 7.28 -20.06 -3.12
CA ILE A 124 8.43 -19.98 -2.19
C ILE A 124 9.74 -20.34 -2.91
N ARG A 125 9.73 -21.33 -3.81
CA ARG A 125 10.92 -21.74 -4.59
C ARG A 125 11.35 -20.74 -5.68
N ARG A 126 10.47 -19.84 -6.10
CA ARG A 126 10.73 -18.84 -7.15
C ARG A 126 11.19 -17.49 -6.60
N LEU A 127 11.23 -17.35 -5.29
CA LEU A 127 11.73 -16.19 -4.56
C LEU A 127 13.14 -16.48 -4.06
#